data_AF-A0A3A8RPW4-F1
#
_entry.id   AF-A0A3A8RPW4-F1
#
_cell.length_a   1.000
_cell.length_b   1.000
_cell.length_c   1.000
_cell.angle_alpha   90.00
_cell.angle_beta   90.00
_cell.angle_gamma   90.00
#
_symmetry.space_group_name_H-M   'P 1'
#
loop_
_entity.id
_entity.type
_entity.pdbx_description
1 polymer ?
#
loop_
_entity_poly.entity_id
_entity_poly.type
_entity_poly.pdbx_seq_one_letter_code
_entity_poly.pdbx_strand_id
1 'polypeptide(L)'
;MNPRKTSSPRAVSLLAIPVLLWMGMGCAAQRQQVALEDEVRAHVYRKPLADVWPTALALLKDKGFSVIADPTRHEARTEWAQITPPSSLGTQYASFYVIGTERGDGQCTLRYYRNERSVAVAPSRPGQSEPRLEYQPDGIQGSRLVPSNRDRDLEWQLLQRLEPDFARTLAAKP
;
A
#
# COMPACT_ATOMS: atom_id res chain seq x y z
N MET A 1 -49.52 31.00 -50.52
CA MET A 1 -48.48 29.98 -50.27
C MET A 1 -48.06 30.03 -48.82
N ASN A 2 -47.95 28.84 -48.20
CA ASN A 2 -47.62 28.48 -46.81
C ASN A 2 -46.31 29.12 -46.24
N PRO A 3 -45.94 28.90 -44.96
CA PRO A 3 -46.66 29.18 -43.72
C PRO A 3 -45.76 29.84 -42.62
N ARG A 4 -46.38 30.18 -41.48
CA ARG A 4 -45.80 30.78 -40.26
C ARG A 4 -44.65 29.95 -39.64
N LYS A 5 -43.66 30.62 -39.03
CA LYS A 5 -42.87 30.06 -37.92
C LYS A 5 -42.82 31.04 -36.74
N THR A 6 -43.73 30.81 -35.81
CA THR A 6 -43.68 31.23 -34.41
C THR A 6 -42.45 30.65 -33.73
N SER A 7 -41.61 31.50 -33.14
CA SER A 7 -40.54 31.10 -32.23
C SER A 7 -41.13 30.73 -30.86
N SER A 8 -40.97 29.47 -30.47
CA SER A 8 -41.35 28.92 -29.16
C SER A 8 -40.17 29.03 -28.18
N PRO A 9 -40.34 29.60 -26.98
CA PRO A 9 -39.31 29.66 -25.96
C PRO A 9 -39.50 28.53 -24.95
N ARG A 10 -39.25 27.27 -25.33
CA ARG A 10 -39.29 26.13 -24.37
C ARG A 10 -38.35 25.01 -24.78
N ALA A 11 -37.05 25.15 -24.52
CA ALA A 11 -36.13 24.00 -24.47
C ALA A 11 -34.74 24.42 -23.93
N VAL A 12 -34.66 25.04 -22.75
CA VAL A 12 -33.38 25.14 -22.04
C VAL A 12 -33.67 24.89 -20.56
N SER A 13 -33.45 23.65 -20.10
CA SER A 13 -33.13 23.30 -18.71
C SER A 13 -33.35 21.80 -18.51
N LEU A 14 -32.42 20.94 -18.90
CA LEU A 14 -32.37 19.54 -18.42
C LEU A 14 -30.96 18.90 -18.53
N LEU A 15 -29.88 19.69 -18.53
CA LEU A 15 -28.50 19.21 -18.63
C LEU A 15 -27.59 19.85 -17.56
N ALA A 16 -28.01 19.84 -16.29
CA ALA A 16 -27.21 20.42 -15.20
C ALA A 16 -27.23 19.59 -13.90
N ILE A 17 -27.43 18.26 -13.98
CA ILE A 17 -27.57 17.40 -12.79
C ILE A 17 -26.49 16.28 -12.63
N PRO A 18 -25.67 15.83 -13.62
CA PRO A 18 -24.79 14.69 -13.36
C PRO A 18 -23.44 15.03 -12.68
N VAL A 19 -23.04 16.31 -12.56
CA VAL A 19 -21.67 16.67 -12.11
C VAL A 19 -21.51 16.74 -10.58
N LEU A 20 -22.58 17.00 -9.81
CA LEU A 20 -22.47 17.15 -8.35
C LEU A 20 -22.39 15.84 -7.55
N LEU A 21 -22.71 14.69 -8.15
CA LEU A 21 -22.72 13.38 -7.47
C LEU A 21 -21.31 12.77 -7.28
N TRP A 22 -20.30 13.25 -8.00
CA TRP A 22 -18.95 12.67 -7.96
C TRP A 22 -18.11 13.16 -6.77
N MET A 23 -18.46 14.28 -6.13
CA MET A 23 -17.67 14.87 -5.04
C MET A 23 -17.98 14.28 -3.65
N GLY A 24 -19.08 13.54 -3.50
CA GLY A 24 -19.53 12.99 -2.21
C GLY A 24 -18.96 11.62 -1.82
N MET A 25 -18.30 10.90 -2.74
CA MET A 25 -17.87 9.51 -2.51
C MET A 25 -16.54 9.38 -1.74
N GLY A 26 -15.79 10.47 -1.53
CA GLY A 26 -14.44 10.41 -0.96
C GLY A 26 -14.36 10.18 0.56
N CYS A 27 -15.26 10.80 1.34
CA CYS A 27 -15.15 10.74 2.81
C CYS A 27 -15.65 9.42 3.41
N ALA A 28 -16.67 8.79 2.81
CA ALA A 28 -17.19 7.51 3.27
C ALA A 28 -16.21 6.36 2.96
N ALA A 29 -15.73 6.30 1.72
CA ALA A 29 -14.75 5.29 1.28
C ALA A 29 -13.44 5.35 2.08
N GLN A 30 -12.96 6.55 2.41
CA GLN A 30 -11.75 6.70 3.22
C GLN A 30 -11.91 6.15 4.65
N ARG A 31 -13.08 6.35 5.28
CA ARG A 31 -13.34 5.82 6.64
C ARG A 31 -13.44 4.31 6.63
N GLN A 32 -14.09 3.75 5.61
CA GLN A 32 -14.17 2.31 5.40
C GLN A 32 -12.77 1.70 5.24
N GLN A 33 -11.91 2.32 4.44
CA GLN A 33 -10.54 1.89 4.25
C GLN A 33 -9.74 1.89 5.57
N VAL A 34 -9.83 2.95 6.37
CA VAL A 34 -9.17 3.02 7.69
C VAL A 34 -9.69 1.95 8.64
N ALA A 35 -11.02 1.71 8.67
CA ALA A 35 -11.61 0.68 9.52
C ALA A 35 -11.15 -0.72 9.11
N LEU A 36 -11.10 -1.01 7.81
CA LEU A 36 -10.57 -2.26 7.26
C LEU A 36 -9.10 -2.44 7.67
N GLU A 37 -8.29 -1.40 7.50
CA GLU A 37 -6.88 -1.41 7.87
C GLU A 37 -6.66 -1.67 9.37
N ASP A 38 -7.50 -1.08 10.23
CA ASP A 38 -7.44 -1.29 11.68
C ASP A 38 -7.81 -2.73 12.07
N GLU A 39 -8.81 -3.33 11.40
CA GLU A 39 -9.20 -4.74 11.60
C GLU A 39 -8.11 -5.70 11.12
N VAL A 40 -7.54 -5.45 9.94
CA VAL A 40 -6.38 -6.21 9.42
C VAL A 40 -5.20 -6.13 10.38
N ARG A 41 -4.93 -4.93 10.91
CA ARG A 41 -3.84 -4.69 11.85
C ARG A 41 -3.98 -5.52 13.13
N ALA A 42 -5.22 -5.74 13.58
CA ALA A 42 -5.56 -6.47 14.79
C ALA A 42 -5.75 -7.98 14.56
N HIS A 43 -5.75 -8.44 13.30
CA HIS A 43 -6.06 -9.82 12.98
C HIS A 43 -5.04 -10.82 13.55
N VAL A 44 -5.56 -11.93 14.06
CA VAL A 44 -4.81 -13.07 14.59
C VAL A 44 -5.23 -14.31 13.82
N TYR A 45 -4.27 -14.94 13.16
CA TYR A 45 -4.50 -16.17 12.41
C TYR A 45 -4.67 -17.33 13.39
N ARG A 46 -5.71 -18.14 13.18
CA ARG A 46 -5.96 -19.38 13.95
C ARG A 46 -5.23 -20.57 13.31
N LYS A 47 -3.96 -20.37 13.00
CA LYS A 47 -3.06 -21.36 12.38
C LYS A 47 -1.67 -21.21 13.02
N PRO A 48 -0.91 -22.32 13.18
CA PRO A 48 0.44 -22.23 13.72
C PRO A 48 1.31 -21.41 12.78
N LEU A 49 2.28 -20.68 13.35
CA LEU A 49 3.13 -19.78 12.58
C LEU A 49 3.88 -20.51 11.45
N ALA A 50 4.26 -21.77 11.68
CA ALA A 50 4.92 -22.62 10.69
C ALA A 50 4.12 -22.82 9.39
N ASP A 51 2.79 -22.83 9.46
CA ASP A 51 1.93 -23.01 8.27
C ASP A 51 1.72 -21.69 7.52
N VAL A 52 1.71 -20.59 8.26
CA VAL A 52 1.41 -19.24 7.77
C VAL A 52 2.68 -18.58 7.19
N TRP A 53 3.84 -18.86 7.79
CA TRP A 53 5.13 -18.26 7.46
C TRP A 53 5.57 -18.45 6.00
N PRO A 54 5.51 -19.65 5.39
CA PRO A 54 5.91 -19.84 3.99
C PRO A 54 5.07 -19.00 3.03
N THR A 55 3.77 -18.89 3.29
CA THR A 55 2.84 -18.07 2.49
C THR A 55 3.19 -16.58 2.60
N ALA A 56 3.58 -16.15 3.81
CA ALA A 56 4.00 -14.78 4.06
C ALA A 56 5.27 -14.40 3.26
N LEU A 57 6.24 -15.31 3.18
CA LEU A 57 7.46 -15.12 2.39
C LEU A 57 7.20 -15.22 0.89
N ALA A 58 6.30 -16.12 0.46
CA ALA A 58 5.90 -16.25 -0.93
C ALA A 58 5.29 -14.94 -1.46
N LEU A 59 4.49 -14.24 -0.65
CA LEU A 59 3.91 -12.95 -1.03
C LEU A 59 4.97 -11.89 -1.40
N LEU A 60 6.11 -11.85 -0.69
CA LEU A 60 7.21 -10.95 -1.02
C LEU A 60 7.95 -11.38 -2.29
N LYS A 61 8.16 -12.68 -2.47
CA LYS A 61 8.80 -13.25 -3.67
C LYS A 61 7.96 -12.98 -4.92
N ASP A 62 6.64 -13.15 -4.84
CA ASP A 62 5.71 -12.87 -5.93
C ASP A 62 5.77 -11.42 -6.40
N LYS A 63 6.14 -10.49 -5.51
CA LYS A 63 6.32 -9.07 -5.82
C LYS A 63 7.72 -8.74 -6.38
N GLY A 64 8.56 -9.75 -6.58
CA GLY A 64 9.90 -9.59 -7.13
C GLY A 64 10.97 -9.19 -6.12
N PHE A 65 10.69 -9.28 -4.82
CA PHE A 65 11.69 -8.99 -3.79
C PHE A 65 12.55 -10.23 -3.49
N SER A 66 13.87 -10.01 -3.37
CA SER A 66 14.80 -10.99 -2.83
C SER A 66 14.66 -11.05 -1.31
N VAL A 67 14.32 -12.22 -0.76
CA VAL A 67 13.99 -12.42 0.66
C VAL A 67 15.13 -13.16 1.37
N ILE A 68 15.64 -12.55 2.43
CA ILE A 68 16.61 -13.11 3.37
C ILE A 68 15.87 -13.43 4.67
N ALA A 69 15.65 -14.71 4.95
CA ALA A 69 14.90 -15.16 6.13
C ALA A 69 15.84 -15.68 7.23
N ASP A 70 15.55 -15.32 8.48
CA ASP A 70 16.06 -15.96 9.68
C ASP A 70 15.01 -16.96 10.18
N PRO A 71 15.17 -18.27 9.93
CA PRO A 71 14.20 -19.28 10.34
C PRO A 71 14.13 -19.46 11.85
N THR A 72 15.14 -19.02 12.62
CA THR A 72 15.15 -19.20 14.08
C THR A 72 14.24 -18.20 14.79
N ARG A 73 14.07 -17.00 14.22
CA ARG A 73 13.29 -15.90 14.81
C ARG A 73 11.96 -15.64 14.13
N HIS A 74 11.65 -16.36 13.04
CA HIS A 74 10.52 -16.03 12.17
C HIS A 74 10.55 -14.56 11.75
N GLU A 75 11.75 -14.12 11.35
CA GLU A 75 12.00 -12.79 10.84
C GLU A 75 12.52 -12.91 9.41
N ALA A 76 12.11 -11.99 8.54
CA ALA A 76 12.64 -11.91 7.20
C ALA A 76 12.83 -10.47 6.77
N ARG A 77 13.88 -10.21 6.01
CA ARG A 77 14.17 -8.91 5.42
C ARG A 77 14.37 -9.07 3.92
N THR A 78 13.93 -8.09 3.16
CA THR A 78 14.25 -8.04 1.73
C THR A 78 15.41 -7.12 1.46
N GLU A 79 16.10 -7.37 0.35
CA GLU A 79 17.00 -6.38 -0.20
C GLU A 79 16.22 -5.17 -0.72
N TRP A 80 16.93 -4.05 -0.90
CA TRP A 80 16.36 -2.86 -1.52
C TRP A 80 16.12 -3.11 -3.00
N ALA A 81 14.87 -3.09 -3.43
CA ALA A 81 14.50 -3.20 -4.84
C ALA A 81 13.91 -1.89 -5.34
N GLN A 82 14.17 -1.57 -6.61
CA GLN A 82 13.63 -0.40 -7.28
C GLN A 82 12.12 -0.58 -7.50
N ILE A 83 11.31 0.38 -7.04
CA ILE A 83 9.84 0.33 -7.13
C ILE A 83 9.25 1.30 -8.15
N THR A 84 10.01 2.29 -8.61
CA THR A 84 9.61 3.20 -9.68
C THR A 84 10.63 3.16 -10.82
N PRO A 85 10.22 3.39 -12.08
CA PRO A 85 11.16 3.60 -13.17
C PRO A 85 12.18 4.70 -12.83
N PRO A 86 13.41 4.61 -13.32
CA PRO A 86 14.41 5.63 -13.04
C PRO A 86 14.01 6.92 -13.76
N SER A 87 13.97 8.03 -13.04
CA SER A 87 13.58 9.33 -13.58
C SER A 87 14.48 10.45 -13.08
N SER A 88 14.49 11.58 -13.78
CA SER A 88 15.20 12.79 -13.35
C SER A 88 14.66 13.39 -12.04
N LEU A 89 13.40 13.08 -11.68
CA LEU A 89 12.79 13.47 -10.41
C LEU A 89 13.21 12.56 -9.25
N GLY A 90 13.88 11.45 -9.56
CA GLY A 90 14.36 10.48 -8.59
C GLY A 90 13.96 9.05 -8.95
N THR A 91 14.66 8.12 -8.31
CA THR A 91 14.37 6.69 -8.34
C THR A 91 14.03 6.24 -6.94
N GLN A 92 12.88 5.59 -6.75
CA GLN A 92 12.46 5.07 -5.46
C GLN A 92 12.84 3.60 -5.32
N TYR A 93 13.27 3.24 -4.11
CA TYR A 93 13.54 1.88 -3.71
C TYR A 93 12.75 1.55 -2.45
N ALA A 94 12.32 0.29 -2.33
CA ALA A 94 11.71 -0.23 -1.11
C ALA A 94 12.46 -1.45 -0.59
N SER A 95 12.46 -1.61 0.73
CA SER A 95 12.79 -2.86 1.39
C SER A 95 11.73 -3.19 2.43
N PHE A 96 11.48 -4.48 2.63
CA PHE A 96 10.48 -4.99 3.54
C PHE A 96 11.14 -5.73 4.70
N TYR A 97 10.48 -5.68 5.85
CA TYR A 97 10.81 -6.48 7.01
C TYR A 97 9.54 -7.13 7.53
N VAL A 98 9.60 -8.43 7.80
CA VAL A 98 8.45 -9.25 8.21
C VAL A 98 8.78 -9.91 9.53
N ILE A 99 7.84 -9.85 10.46
CA ILE A 99 7.95 -10.50 11.77
C ILE A 99 6.73 -11.38 11.97
N GLY A 100 6.98 -12.67 12.21
CA GLY A 100 6.02 -13.60 12.75
C GLY A 100 6.10 -13.63 14.28
N THR A 101 4.97 -13.64 14.96
CA THR A 101 4.92 -13.77 16.42
C THR A 101 3.87 -14.80 16.78
N GLU A 102 4.26 -15.82 17.51
CA GLU A 102 3.34 -16.79 18.10
C GLU A 102 2.59 -16.15 19.27
N ARG A 103 1.28 -16.41 19.38
CA ARG A 103 0.42 -15.87 20.44
C ARG A 103 0.00 -16.92 21.47
N GLY A 104 0.43 -18.17 21.31
CA GLY A 104 -0.06 -19.32 22.06
C GLY A 104 -1.23 -20.01 21.36
N ASP A 105 -1.56 -21.23 21.76
CA ASP A 105 -2.74 -21.99 21.30
C ASP A 105 -2.87 -22.17 19.78
N GLY A 106 -1.74 -22.30 19.07
CA GLY A 106 -1.73 -22.42 17.61
C GLY A 106 -2.20 -21.16 16.89
N GLN A 107 -2.10 -20.00 17.55
CA GLN A 107 -2.40 -18.69 16.98
C GLN A 107 -1.12 -17.93 16.67
N CYS A 108 -1.13 -17.15 15.59
CA CYS A 108 -0.01 -16.29 15.24
C CYS A 108 -0.46 -14.93 14.68
N THR A 109 0.43 -13.96 14.80
CA THR A 109 0.31 -12.67 14.13
C THR A 109 1.50 -12.46 13.19
N LEU A 110 1.24 -11.88 12.03
CA LEU A 110 2.26 -11.47 11.08
C LEU A 110 2.19 -9.98 10.83
N ARG A 111 3.37 -9.36 10.76
CA ARG A 111 3.49 -7.92 10.52
C ARG A 111 4.47 -7.65 9.42
N TYR A 112 4.06 -6.81 8.47
CA TYR A 112 4.91 -6.31 7.41
C TYR A 112 5.29 -4.86 7.69
N TYR A 113 6.54 -4.54 7.46
CA TYR A 113 7.10 -3.22 7.62
C TYR A 113 7.79 -2.82 6.33
N ARG A 114 7.55 -1.60 5.86
CA ARG A 114 8.10 -1.07 4.61
C ARG A 114 9.04 0.09 4.92
N ASN A 115 10.25 -0.01 4.40
CA ASN A 115 11.15 1.13 4.28
C ASN A 115 11.14 1.61 2.84
N GLU A 116 11.17 2.92 2.68
CA GLU A 116 11.34 3.55 1.38
C GLU A 116 12.55 4.48 1.42
N ARG A 117 13.12 4.68 0.24
CA ARG A 117 14.15 5.69 0.01
C ARG A 117 13.99 6.21 -1.41
N SER A 118 14.26 7.49 -1.58
CA SER A 118 14.43 8.09 -2.89
C SER A 118 15.88 8.48 -3.11
N VAL A 119 16.34 8.25 -4.35
CA VAL A 119 17.65 8.70 -4.82
C VAL A 119 17.40 9.67 -5.95
N ALA A 120 17.76 10.94 -5.75
CA ALA A 120 17.65 11.98 -6.75
C ALA A 120 19.03 12.47 -7.19
N VAL A 121 19.12 12.96 -8.42
CA VAL A 121 20.31 13.65 -8.91
C VAL A 121 20.20 15.11 -8.50
N ALA A 122 21.09 15.57 -7.64
CA ALA A 122 21.12 16.96 -7.23
C ALA A 122 21.42 17.87 -8.45
N PRO A 123 20.82 19.07 -8.54
CA PRO A 123 21.14 20.02 -9.61
C PRO A 123 22.63 20.38 -9.55
N SER A 124 23.29 20.39 -10.71
CA SER A 124 24.70 20.74 -10.83
C SER A 124 24.96 22.12 -10.27
N ARG A 125 25.82 22.23 -9.25
CA ARG A 125 26.30 23.52 -8.73
C ARG A 125 27.49 24.00 -9.55
N PRO A 126 27.64 25.32 -9.79
CA PRO A 126 28.82 25.87 -10.46
C PRO A 126 30.10 25.42 -9.74
N GLY A 127 31.01 24.75 -10.44
CA GLY A 127 32.26 24.23 -9.88
C GLY A 127 32.25 22.76 -9.44
N GLN A 128 31.15 22.02 -9.61
CA GLN A 128 31.14 20.56 -9.43
C GLN A 128 31.14 19.83 -10.78
N SER A 129 32.11 18.93 -10.97
CA SER A 129 32.29 18.16 -12.20
C SER A 129 31.45 16.89 -12.28
N GLU A 130 30.89 16.42 -11.16
CA GLU A 130 30.12 15.17 -11.12
C GLU A 130 28.74 15.33 -10.47
N PRO A 131 27.69 14.68 -11.04
CA PRO A 131 26.38 14.64 -10.42
C PRO A 131 26.44 13.88 -9.10
N ARG A 132 26.12 14.57 -7.99
CA ARG A 132 26.04 13.94 -6.67
C ARG A 132 24.68 13.23 -6.53
N LEU A 133 24.72 11.93 -6.26
CA LEU A 133 23.54 11.19 -5.81
C LEU A 133 23.19 11.63 -4.39
N GLU A 134 21.99 12.18 -4.21
CA GLU A 134 21.47 12.56 -2.91
C GLU A 134 20.46 11.51 -2.46
N TYR A 135 20.74 10.92 -1.29
CA TYR A 135 19.85 9.98 -0.63
C TYR A 135 18.89 10.77 0.24
N GLN A 136 17.60 10.67 -0.05
CA GLN A 136 16.58 11.25 0.81
C GLN A 136 15.86 10.10 1.55
N PRO A 137 16.03 10.00 2.88
CA PRO A 137 15.22 9.08 3.67
C PRO A 137 13.78 9.61 3.68
N ASP A 138 12.89 8.95 2.96
CA ASP A 138 11.45 9.22 3.02
C ASP A 138 10.89 8.56 4.30
N GLY A 139 11.10 9.21 5.44
CA GLY A 139 10.56 8.78 6.73
C GLY A 139 11.53 8.98 7.90
N ILE A 140 11.00 9.51 9.00
CA ILE A 140 11.70 9.79 10.27
C ILE A 140 12.44 8.54 10.77
N GLN A 141 13.72 8.43 10.44
CA GLN A 141 14.61 7.34 10.85
C GLN A 141 15.32 7.72 12.14
N GLY A 142 14.56 7.70 13.23
CA GLY A 142 15.02 8.04 14.58
C GLY A 142 15.12 6.86 15.52
N SER A 143 15.22 5.60 15.08
CA SER A 143 15.73 4.50 15.89
C SER A 143 15.92 3.25 15.04
N ARG A 144 17.13 2.68 15.05
CA ARG A 144 17.44 1.40 14.40
C ARG A 144 16.69 0.30 15.16
N LEU A 145 15.83 -0.44 14.46
CA LEU A 145 15.71 -1.92 14.49
C LEU A 145 14.43 -2.43 13.80
N VAL A 146 13.36 -1.61 13.70
CA VAL A 146 12.12 -1.95 12.97
C VAL A 146 11.61 -0.71 12.24
N PRO A 147 11.26 -0.77 10.94
CA PRO A 147 10.64 0.36 10.25
C PRO A 147 9.34 0.75 10.96
N SER A 148 9.07 2.04 11.13
CA SER A 148 7.83 2.51 11.75
C SER A 148 6.60 2.35 10.85
N ASN A 149 6.81 2.21 9.54
CA ASN A 149 5.73 2.12 8.55
C ASN A 149 5.28 0.66 8.37
N ARG A 150 4.23 0.27 9.10
CA ARG A 150 3.55 -1.02 8.92
C ARG A 150 2.79 -1.02 7.58
N ASP A 151 3.07 -2.01 6.73
CA ASP A 151 2.45 -2.16 5.41
C ASP A 151 1.16 -2.99 5.53
N ARG A 152 0.04 -2.27 5.63
CA ARG A 152 -1.29 -2.87 5.82
C ARG A 152 -1.81 -3.51 4.54
N ASP A 153 -1.37 -3.06 3.38
CA ASP A 153 -1.77 -3.63 2.09
C ASP A 153 -1.23 -5.04 1.92
N LEU A 154 0.02 -5.28 2.35
CA LEU A 154 0.59 -6.63 2.37
C LEU A 154 -0.11 -7.55 3.38
N GLU A 155 -0.44 -7.03 4.56
CA GLU A 155 -1.17 -7.80 5.57
C GLU A 155 -2.57 -8.18 5.09
N TRP A 156 -3.25 -7.26 4.39
CA TRP A 156 -4.53 -7.53 3.75
C TRP A 156 -4.42 -8.58 2.65
N GLN A 157 -3.40 -8.49 1.78
CA GLN A 157 -3.15 -9.49 0.74
C GLN A 157 -2.86 -10.88 1.33
N LEU A 158 -2.10 -10.93 2.43
CA LEU A 158 -1.85 -12.17 3.15
C LEU A 158 -3.16 -12.76 3.70
N LEU A 159 -4.01 -11.92 4.32
CA LEU A 159 -5.31 -12.32 4.84
C LEU A 159 -6.20 -12.91 3.74
N GLN A 160 -6.28 -12.25 2.59
CA GLN A 160 -7.03 -12.71 1.43
C GLN A 160 -6.57 -14.09 0.94
N ARG A 161 -5.28 -14.41 1.03
CA ARG A 161 -4.72 -15.71 0.61
C ARG A 161 -4.99 -16.81 1.63
N LEU A 162 -4.91 -16.50 2.93
CA LEU A 162 -4.99 -17.50 3.99
C LEU A 162 -6.40 -17.78 4.50
N GLU A 163 -7.25 -16.75 4.52
CA GLU A 163 -8.62 -16.77 5.04
C GLU A 163 -9.57 -15.96 4.12
N PRO A 164 -9.81 -16.43 2.88
CA PRO A 164 -10.56 -15.67 1.88
C PRO A 164 -12.00 -15.36 2.30
N ASP A 165 -12.65 -16.26 3.04
CA ASP A 165 -14.04 -16.06 3.51
C ASP A 165 -14.13 -14.97 4.58
N PHE A 166 -13.14 -14.92 5.49
CA PHE A 166 -13.04 -13.84 6.48
C PHE A 166 -12.73 -12.50 5.81
N ALA A 167 -11.80 -12.49 4.84
CA ALA A 167 -11.48 -11.29 4.07
C ALA A 167 -12.72 -10.74 3.32
N ARG A 168 -13.53 -11.60 2.69
CA ARG A 168 -14.79 -11.18 2.05
C ARG A 168 -15.77 -10.55 3.04
N THR A 169 -15.87 -11.14 4.23
CA THR A 169 -16.75 -10.63 5.30
C THR A 169 -16.31 -9.25 5.78
N LEU A 170 -15.00 -9.06 5.97
CA LEU A 170 -14.41 -7.77 6.33
C LEU A 170 -14.63 -6.71 5.24
N ALA A 171 -14.41 -7.06 3.96
CA ALA A 171 -14.57 -6.13 2.84
C ALA A 171 -16.03 -5.68 2.63
N ALA A 172 -17.00 -6.48 3.06
CA ALA A 172 -18.42 -6.16 2.97
C ALA A 172 -18.94 -5.33 4.16
N LYS A 173 -18.10 -5.08 5.17
CA LYS A 173 -18.47 -4.30 6.37
C LYS A 173 -18.62 -2.81 5.98
N PRO A 174 -19.76 -2.17 6.25
CA PRO A 174 -20.04 -0.79 5.85
C PRO A 174 -19.28 0.24 6.68
#